data_AF-A0A803KBB6-F1
#
_entry.id   AF-A0A803KBB6-F1
#
_cell.length_a   1.000
_cell.length_b   1.000
_cell.length_c   1.000
_cell.angle_alpha   90.00
_cell.angle_beta   90.00
_cell.angle_gamma   90.00
#
_symmetry.space_group_name_H-M   'P 1'
#
loop_
_entity.id
_entity.type
_entity.pdbx_description
1 polymer ?
#
loop_
_entity_poly.entity_id
_entity_poly.type
_entity_poly.pdbx_seq_one_letter_code
_entity_poly.pdbx_strand_id
1 'polypeptide(L)'
;MKSKEHTRQVRDKVIEKFKAGLGYKKISKALNIPRSTVQAIIQKWKEYGTTVNLPRQGRPPKLTGRTRRALIRNAAKRPMVTLDELQRSTAQVEESVHRTTISRALHKVGLYGRVARRKPLLTENHKKSRLQFATSHVGDTANMWKKVLWSDETKMELFGQNAKRYVWRKTNTAHHSEHTIPTVKYGGGSIMLWGCFSSAGTGKLVRVDGKMDGAKYRAILEENLLESAKDLRLGRRFPFQQDNDPKHKARATMEWFKTKHIHVLEWPSQSPDLNPIENLWQDLKTAAHKRCPSNLTELELFCKEEWARISVSRCAKLVETYPKSLAAGIAAKGGSTKYLLRGLNNYAHPTLQLFICKKCLESCMIFVPLLTCTPLCIGLSRGIPIKLIHVCGCNVTKCGKVQGGRILLQATVFYTYTI
;
A
#
# COMPACT_ATOMS: atom_id res chain seq x y z
N MET A 1 -16.55 -44.12 23.89
CA MET A 1 -15.81 -42.84 23.92
C MET A 1 -14.30 -43.16 23.90
N LYS A 2 -13.52 -42.72 22.89
CA LYS A 2 -12.06 -42.98 22.90
C LYS A 2 -11.41 -42.12 23.99
N SER A 3 -10.66 -42.75 24.90
CA SER A 3 -9.95 -42.08 25.99
C SER A 3 -8.78 -41.22 25.49
N LYS A 4 -8.26 -40.38 26.39
CA LYS A 4 -7.12 -39.47 26.19
C LYS A 4 -5.93 -40.19 25.55
N GLU A 5 -5.43 -39.66 24.44
CA GLU A 5 -4.28 -40.23 23.72
C GLU A 5 -2.99 -40.14 24.55
N HIS A 6 -2.13 -41.17 24.48
CA HIS A 6 -0.83 -41.16 25.15
C HIS A 6 0.14 -40.15 24.50
N THR A 7 1.01 -39.57 25.33
CA THR A 7 2.06 -38.65 24.88
C THR A 7 3.02 -39.34 23.92
N ARG A 8 3.75 -38.56 23.11
CA ARG A 8 4.74 -39.09 22.16
C ARG A 8 5.81 -39.91 22.88
N GLN A 9 6.33 -39.41 24.01
CA GLN A 9 7.34 -40.10 24.82
C GLN A 9 6.90 -41.50 25.27
N VAL A 10 5.64 -41.65 25.67
CA VAL A 10 5.10 -42.95 26.08
C VAL A 10 5.04 -43.92 24.90
N ARG A 11 4.67 -43.44 23.71
CA ARG A 11 4.69 -44.24 22.48
C ARG A 11 6.09 -44.59 22.02
N ASP A 12 7.04 -43.68 22.15
CA ASP A 12 8.46 -43.94 21.84
C ASP A 12 9.01 -45.05 22.74
N LYS A 13 8.73 -45.02 24.05
CA LYS A 13 9.11 -46.08 24.99
C LYS A 13 8.47 -47.44 24.66
N VAL A 14 7.24 -47.46 24.13
CA VAL A 14 6.62 -48.70 23.62
C VAL A 14 7.42 -49.29 22.47
N ILE A 15 7.84 -48.45 21.51
CA ILE A 15 8.63 -48.90 20.35
C ILE A 15 10.04 -49.29 20.74
N GLU A 16 10.69 -48.57 21.66
CA GLU A 16 12.00 -48.91 22.21
C GLU A 16 11.98 -50.31 22.85
N LYS A 17 11.02 -50.57 23.74
CA LYS A 17 10.85 -51.89 24.37
C LYS A 17 10.48 -52.99 23.37
N PHE A 18 9.73 -52.66 22.32
CA PHE A 18 9.43 -53.60 21.24
C PHE A 18 10.68 -53.94 20.41
N LYS A 19 11.52 -52.95 20.08
CA LYS A 19 12.82 -53.16 19.40
C LYS A 19 13.80 -53.99 20.24
N ALA A 20 13.75 -53.84 21.56
CA ALA A 20 14.50 -54.68 22.51
C ALA A 20 13.94 -56.11 22.68
N GLY A 21 12.99 -56.54 21.84
CA GLY A 21 12.47 -57.92 21.82
C GLY A 21 11.42 -58.24 22.89
N LEU A 22 10.90 -57.26 23.64
CA LEU A 22 9.87 -57.53 24.65
C LEU A 22 8.51 -57.82 23.99
N GLY A 23 7.85 -58.89 24.44
CA GLY A 23 6.49 -59.23 24.01
C GLY A 23 5.43 -58.26 24.55
N TYR A 24 4.29 -58.17 23.85
CA TYR A 24 3.22 -57.18 24.14
C TYR A 24 2.72 -57.17 25.60
N LYS A 25 2.59 -58.34 26.24
CA LYS A 25 2.18 -58.43 27.66
C LYS A 25 3.20 -57.79 28.62
N LYS A 26 4.50 -57.99 28.37
CA LYS A 26 5.58 -57.40 29.20
C LYS A 26 5.62 -55.88 29.05
N ILE A 27 5.46 -55.37 27.83
CA ILE A 27 5.40 -53.93 27.56
C ILE A 27 4.17 -53.29 28.22
N SER A 28 3.01 -53.94 28.11
CA SER A 28 1.76 -53.49 28.73
C SER A 28 1.90 -53.34 30.24
N LYS A 29 2.46 -54.35 30.93
CA LYS A 29 2.68 -54.32 32.38
C LYS A 29 3.73 -53.29 32.79
N ALA A 30 4.82 -53.15 32.02
CA ALA A 30 5.93 -52.24 32.34
C ALA A 30 5.57 -50.75 32.19
N LEU A 31 4.64 -50.41 31.28
CA LEU A 31 4.26 -49.03 31.01
C LEU A 31 2.86 -48.67 31.55
N ASN A 32 2.16 -49.62 32.17
CA ASN A 32 0.77 -49.50 32.62
C ASN A 32 -0.18 -49.02 31.49
N ILE A 33 -0.05 -49.63 30.32
CA ILE A 33 -0.85 -49.32 29.12
C ILE A 33 -1.63 -50.58 28.72
N PRO A 34 -2.90 -50.49 28.32
CA PRO A 34 -3.66 -51.65 27.81
C PRO A 34 -2.93 -52.34 26.66
N ARG A 35 -2.90 -53.68 26.67
CA ARG A 35 -2.26 -54.49 25.61
C ARG A 35 -2.74 -54.09 24.20
N SER A 36 -4.03 -53.81 24.04
CA SER A 36 -4.63 -53.37 22.77
C SER A 36 -4.02 -52.07 22.25
N THR A 37 -3.73 -51.13 23.14
CA THR A 37 -3.07 -49.86 22.81
C THR A 37 -1.59 -50.08 22.45
N VAL A 38 -0.89 -50.95 23.16
CA VAL A 38 0.49 -51.36 22.80
C VAL A 38 0.52 -51.96 21.40
N GLN A 39 -0.41 -52.87 21.09
CA GLN A 39 -0.54 -53.47 19.76
C GLN A 39 -0.86 -52.43 18.69
N ALA A 40 -1.78 -51.50 18.93
CA ALA A 40 -2.12 -50.43 17.99
C ALA A 40 -0.94 -49.48 17.71
N ILE A 41 -0.14 -49.14 18.74
CA ILE A 41 1.07 -48.32 18.58
C ILE A 41 2.10 -49.05 17.71
N ILE A 42 2.36 -50.32 17.98
CA ILE A 42 3.35 -51.12 17.24
C ILE A 42 2.89 -51.37 15.81
N GLN A 43 1.62 -51.68 15.59
CA GLN A 43 1.06 -51.86 14.25
C GLN A 43 1.19 -50.59 13.41
N LYS A 44 0.83 -49.45 13.97
CA LYS A 44 1.00 -48.15 13.32
C LYS A 44 2.47 -47.85 13.02
N TRP A 45 3.37 -48.14 13.96
CA TRP A 45 4.80 -47.93 13.73
C TRP A 45 5.35 -48.85 12.64
N LYS A 46 4.90 -50.11 12.56
CA LYS A 46 5.25 -51.03 11.48
C LYS A 46 4.77 -50.54 10.11
N GLU A 47 3.58 -49.93 10.04
CA GLU A 47 2.98 -49.47 8.79
C GLU A 47 3.53 -48.12 8.31
N TYR A 48 3.70 -47.14 9.22
CA TYR A 48 4.04 -45.75 8.86
C TYR A 48 5.42 -45.30 9.38
N GLY A 49 6.16 -46.15 10.09
CA GLY A 49 7.48 -45.82 10.65
C GLY A 49 7.48 -44.75 11.74
N THR A 50 6.31 -44.29 12.21
CA THR A 50 6.19 -43.12 13.10
C THR A 50 5.35 -43.37 14.35
N THR A 51 5.81 -42.81 15.46
CA THR A 51 5.07 -42.74 16.72
C THR A 51 4.23 -41.47 16.84
N VAL A 52 4.44 -40.48 15.95
CA VAL A 52 3.70 -39.20 15.95
C VAL A 52 2.26 -39.43 15.52
N ASN A 53 1.31 -38.67 16.07
CA ASN A 53 -0.08 -38.71 15.62
C ASN A 53 -0.16 -38.35 14.13
N LEU A 54 -0.83 -39.20 13.35
CA LEU A 54 -1.13 -38.87 11.97
C LEU A 54 -2.17 -37.74 11.96
N PRO A 55 -2.14 -36.86 10.96
CA PRO A 55 -3.19 -35.88 10.77
C PRO A 55 -4.54 -36.61 10.73
N ARG A 56 -5.45 -36.24 11.61
CA ARG A 56 -6.80 -36.77 11.54
C ARG A 56 -7.43 -36.28 10.25
N GLN A 57 -8.23 -37.13 9.60
CA GLN A 57 -9.05 -36.67 8.48
C GLN A 57 -9.94 -35.55 9.00
N GLY A 58 -9.70 -34.34 8.48
CA GLY A 58 -10.52 -33.19 8.80
C GLY A 58 -11.93 -33.38 8.27
N ARG A 59 -12.84 -32.49 8.68
CA ARG A 59 -14.19 -32.44 8.10
C ARG A 59 -14.09 -32.35 6.56
N PRO A 60 -14.78 -33.21 5.80
CA PRO A 60 -14.82 -33.12 4.36
C PRO A 60 -15.23 -31.71 3.90
N PRO A 61 -14.60 -31.15 2.85
CA PRO A 61 -14.99 -29.87 2.30
C PRO A 61 -16.45 -29.88 1.85
N LYS A 62 -17.19 -28.81 2.13
CA LYS A 62 -18.58 -28.66 1.66
C LYS A 62 -18.69 -28.51 0.13
N LEU A 63 -17.64 -27.99 -0.50
CA LEU A 63 -17.58 -27.80 -1.95
C LEU A 63 -16.87 -28.98 -2.60
N THR A 64 -17.44 -29.53 -3.65
CA THR A 64 -16.76 -30.55 -4.45
C THR A 64 -15.56 -29.95 -5.19
N GLY A 65 -14.61 -30.81 -5.58
CA GLY A 65 -13.45 -30.38 -6.36
C GLY A 65 -13.85 -29.71 -7.69
N ARG A 66 -14.92 -30.19 -8.34
CA ARG A 66 -15.45 -29.64 -9.60
C ARG A 66 -16.02 -28.24 -9.39
N THR A 67 -16.92 -28.08 -8.44
CA THR A 67 -17.60 -26.81 -8.16
C THR A 67 -16.60 -25.76 -7.68
N ARG A 68 -15.65 -26.13 -6.82
CA ARG A 68 -14.56 -25.24 -6.39
C ARG A 68 -13.72 -24.74 -7.58
N ARG A 69 -13.35 -25.61 -8.52
CA ARG A 69 -12.60 -25.21 -9.73
C ARG A 69 -13.43 -24.30 -10.65
N ALA A 70 -14.72 -24.60 -10.82
CA ALA A 70 -15.63 -23.75 -11.60
C ALA A 70 -15.75 -22.36 -11.00
N LEU A 71 -15.89 -22.27 -9.67
CA LEU A 71 -15.97 -21.02 -8.92
C LEU A 71 -14.71 -20.16 -9.11
N ILE A 72 -13.53 -20.76 -8.96
CA ILE A 72 -12.26 -20.06 -9.13
C ILE A 72 -12.11 -19.56 -10.57
N ARG A 73 -12.45 -20.38 -11.58
CA ARG A 73 -12.42 -19.96 -12.99
C ARG A 73 -13.40 -18.83 -13.28
N ASN A 74 -14.59 -18.86 -12.71
CA ASN A 74 -15.59 -17.79 -12.87
C ASN A 74 -15.05 -16.48 -12.29
N ALA A 75 -14.57 -16.49 -11.04
CA ALA A 75 -13.98 -15.32 -10.41
C ALA A 75 -12.75 -14.77 -11.17
N ALA A 76 -11.94 -15.64 -11.78
CA ALA A 76 -10.79 -15.23 -12.59
C ALA A 76 -11.19 -14.61 -13.94
N LYS A 77 -12.22 -15.16 -14.61
CA LYS A 77 -12.71 -14.66 -15.91
C LYS A 77 -13.58 -13.41 -15.77
N ARG A 78 -14.33 -13.30 -14.67
CA ARG A 78 -15.24 -12.18 -14.37
C ARG A 78 -14.87 -11.57 -13.02
N PRO A 79 -13.81 -10.75 -12.93
CA PRO A 79 -13.33 -10.21 -11.65
C PRO A 79 -14.34 -9.35 -10.87
N MET A 80 -15.39 -8.85 -11.54
CA MET A 80 -16.47 -8.06 -10.93
C MET A 80 -17.62 -8.91 -10.38
N VAL A 81 -17.56 -10.25 -10.49
CA VAL A 81 -18.60 -11.13 -9.98
C VAL A 81 -18.73 -11.01 -8.46
N THR A 82 -19.96 -10.84 -7.98
CA THR A 82 -20.23 -10.74 -6.54
C THR A 82 -20.20 -12.11 -5.87
N LEU A 83 -19.95 -12.15 -4.56
CA LEU A 83 -20.08 -13.41 -3.78
C LEU A 83 -21.50 -13.98 -3.88
N ASP A 84 -22.50 -13.11 -4.06
CA ASP A 84 -23.92 -13.47 -4.19
C ASP A 84 -24.19 -14.17 -5.52
N GLU A 85 -23.64 -13.66 -6.63
CA GLU A 85 -23.69 -14.34 -7.92
C GLU A 85 -22.96 -15.69 -7.89
N LEU A 86 -21.78 -15.75 -7.24
CA LEU A 86 -21.06 -17.01 -7.09
C LEU A 86 -21.86 -18.01 -6.24
N GLN A 87 -22.53 -17.56 -5.18
CA GLN A 87 -23.41 -18.39 -4.36
C GLN A 87 -24.60 -18.94 -5.15
N ARG A 88 -25.23 -18.12 -6.00
CA ARG A 88 -26.28 -18.58 -6.91
C ARG A 88 -25.77 -19.65 -7.88
N SER A 89 -24.55 -19.50 -8.40
CA SER A 89 -23.96 -20.48 -9.31
C SER A 89 -23.64 -21.83 -8.65
N THR A 90 -23.32 -21.86 -7.35
CA THR A 90 -23.11 -23.14 -6.64
C THR A 90 -24.42 -23.80 -6.29
N ALA A 91 -25.46 -23.01 -5.96
CA ALA A 91 -26.80 -23.53 -5.70
C ALA A 91 -27.43 -24.20 -6.93
N GLN A 92 -27.12 -23.73 -8.15
CA GLN A 92 -27.55 -24.38 -9.40
C GLN A 92 -26.96 -25.78 -9.62
N VAL A 93 -25.87 -26.11 -8.94
CA VAL A 93 -25.23 -27.43 -8.97
C VAL A 93 -25.52 -28.18 -7.66
N GLU A 94 -26.63 -27.83 -6.99
CA GLU A 94 -27.11 -28.41 -5.73
C GLU A 94 -26.12 -28.30 -4.55
N GLU A 95 -25.09 -27.45 -4.68
CA GLU A 95 -24.12 -27.17 -3.62
C GLU A 95 -24.46 -25.84 -2.93
N SER A 96 -25.43 -25.89 -2.02
CA SER A 96 -25.80 -24.73 -1.20
C SER A 96 -24.74 -24.46 -0.13
N VAL A 97 -23.94 -23.41 -0.35
CA VAL A 97 -22.90 -22.97 0.58
C VAL A 97 -23.07 -21.50 0.96
N HIS A 98 -22.66 -21.15 2.16
CA HIS A 98 -22.64 -19.77 2.62
C HIS A 98 -21.52 -18.96 1.94
N ARG A 99 -21.72 -17.66 1.74
CA ARG A 99 -20.77 -16.72 1.10
C ARG A 99 -19.36 -16.76 1.72
N THR A 100 -19.27 -16.97 3.04
CA THR A 100 -17.99 -17.12 3.75
C THR A 100 -17.20 -18.36 3.31
N THR A 101 -17.88 -19.44 2.93
CA THR A 101 -17.23 -20.66 2.40
C THR A 101 -16.62 -20.38 1.03
N ILE A 102 -17.34 -19.65 0.19
CA ILE A 102 -16.88 -19.20 -1.13
C ILE A 102 -15.67 -18.27 -0.99
N SER A 103 -15.77 -17.25 -0.13
CA SER A 103 -14.66 -16.33 0.15
C SER A 103 -13.41 -17.07 0.65
N ARG A 104 -13.56 -18.04 1.57
CA ARG A 104 -12.41 -18.86 2.03
C ARG A 104 -11.80 -19.69 0.90
N ALA A 105 -12.63 -20.25 0.01
CA ALA A 105 -12.14 -21.01 -1.14
C ALA A 105 -11.35 -20.13 -2.11
N LEU A 106 -11.80 -18.90 -2.36
CA LEU A 106 -11.08 -17.90 -3.16
C LEU A 106 -9.79 -17.44 -2.49
N HIS A 107 -9.83 -17.14 -1.18
CA HIS A 107 -8.65 -16.72 -0.42
C HIS A 107 -7.56 -17.79 -0.41
N LYS A 108 -7.93 -19.08 -0.40
CA LYS A 108 -6.98 -20.21 -0.46
C LYS A 108 -6.14 -20.21 -1.74
N VAL A 109 -6.65 -19.62 -2.82
CA VAL A 109 -5.92 -19.47 -4.10
C VAL A 109 -5.41 -18.05 -4.34
N GLY A 110 -5.43 -17.19 -3.31
CA GLY A 110 -4.91 -15.82 -3.39
C GLY A 110 -5.85 -14.82 -4.09
N LEU A 111 -7.11 -15.18 -4.35
CA LEU A 111 -8.11 -14.25 -4.88
C LEU A 111 -8.82 -13.56 -3.73
N TYR A 112 -8.73 -12.24 -3.67
CA TYR A 112 -9.34 -11.44 -2.61
C TYR A 112 -10.24 -10.35 -3.18
N GLY A 113 -11.39 -10.15 -2.53
CA GLY A 113 -12.25 -9.00 -2.80
C GLY A 113 -11.50 -7.70 -2.47
N ARG A 114 -11.44 -6.79 -3.45
CA ARG A 114 -10.84 -5.46 -3.32
C ARG A 114 -11.70 -4.45 -4.06
N VAL A 115 -11.67 -3.20 -3.61
CA VAL A 115 -12.33 -2.11 -4.32
C VAL A 115 -11.62 -1.88 -5.65
N ALA A 116 -12.37 -1.93 -6.76
CA ALA A 116 -11.86 -1.65 -8.09
C ALA A 116 -11.26 -0.24 -8.15
N ARG A 117 -10.12 -0.08 -8.83
CA ARG A 117 -9.49 1.22 -9.02
C ARG A 117 -10.21 1.98 -10.12
N ARG A 118 -10.57 3.23 -9.86
CA ARG A 118 -11.09 4.14 -10.88
C ARG A 118 -9.92 4.64 -11.74
N LYS A 119 -10.02 4.46 -13.05
CA LYS A 119 -9.03 4.87 -14.05
C LYS A 119 -9.77 5.41 -15.28
N PRO A 120 -9.19 6.37 -16.03
CA PRO A 120 -9.76 6.80 -17.31
C PRO A 120 -9.92 5.62 -18.27
N LEU A 121 -10.97 5.66 -19.09
CA LEU A 121 -11.20 4.65 -20.12
C LEU A 121 -10.27 4.91 -21.31
N LEU A 122 -9.27 4.05 -21.49
CA LEU A 122 -8.29 4.17 -22.58
C LEU A 122 -8.77 3.41 -23.83
N THR A 123 -8.89 4.12 -24.95
CA THR A 123 -9.04 3.52 -26.28
C THR A 123 -7.71 2.90 -26.73
N GLU A 124 -7.74 2.05 -27.76
CA GLU A 124 -6.51 1.47 -28.33
C GLU A 124 -5.57 2.55 -28.89
N ASN A 125 -6.11 3.63 -29.45
CA ASN A 125 -5.32 4.77 -29.92
C ASN A 125 -4.60 5.47 -28.75
N HIS A 126 -5.28 5.67 -27.62
CA HIS A 126 -4.64 6.22 -26.42
C HIS A 126 -3.47 5.33 -25.96
N LYS A 127 -3.67 4.01 -25.92
CA LYS A 127 -2.61 3.07 -25.52
C LYS A 127 -1.41 3.13 -26.47
N LYS A 128 -1.65 3.17 -27.79
CA LYS A 128 -0.58 3.30 -28.79
C LYS A 128 0.23 4.58 -28.60
N SER A 129 -0.43 5.74 -28.48
CA SER A 129 0.27 7.02 -28.27
C SER A 129 1.03 7.06 -26.94
N ARG A 130 0.45 6.50 -25.86
CA ARG A 130 1.12 6.38 -24.56
C ARG A 130 2.36 5.49 -24.63
N LEU A 131 2.27 4.36 -25.33
CA LEU A 131 3.40 3.46 -25.52
C LEU A 131 4.50 4.10 -26.37
N GLN A 132 4.13 4.79 -27.44
CA GLN A 132 5.07 5.52 -28.29
C GLN A 132 5.80 6.59 -27.48
N PHE A 133 5.06 7.44 -26.76
CA PHE A 133 5.65 8.46 -25.88
C PHE A 133 6.64 7.83 -24.90
N ALA A 134 6.23 6.80 -24.16
CA ALA A 134 7.09 6.17 -23.16
C ALA A 134 8.34 5.53 -23.78
N THR A 135 8.21 4.92 -24.97
CA THR A 135 9.33 4.27 -25.66
C THR A 135 10.33 5.29 -26.20
N SER A 136 9.86 6.39 -26.78
CA SER A 136 10.73 7.46 -27.30
C SER A 136 11.51 8.17 -26.20
N HIS A 137 10.97 8.21 -24.99
CA HIS A 137 11.48 9.03 -23.88
C HIS A 137 12.18 8.22 -22.77
N VAL A 138 12.16 6.87 -22.81
CA VAL A 138 12.78 6.03 -21.76
C VAL A 138 14.30 6.16 -21.71
N GLY A 139 14.93 6.47 -22.86
CA GLY A 139 16.37 6.68 -22.98
C GLY A 139 16.82 8.10 -22.66
N ASP A 140 15.89 9.03 -22.40
CA ASP A 140 16.22 10.43 -22.17
C ASP A 140 17.01 10.62 -20.88
N THR A 141 17.98 11.54 -20.94
CA THR A 141 18.84 11.83 -19.79
C THR A 141 18.03 12.39 -18.62
N ALA A 142 18.41 12.03 -17.39
CA ALA A 142 17.80 12.60 -16.18
C ALA A 142 17.87 14.14 -16.15
N ASN A 143 18.89 14.73 -16.78
CA ASN A 143 19.05 16.18 -16.86
C ASN A 143 18.00 16.86 -17.76
N MET A 144 17.50 16.17 -18.79
CA MET A 144 16.39 16.66 -19.62
C MET A 144 15.15 16.83 -18.75
N TRP A 145 14.76 15.80 -18.00
CA TRP A 145 13.58 15.81 -17.13
C TRP A 145 13.66 16.88 -16.02
N LYS A 146 14.86 17.15 -15.51
CA LYS A 146 15.08 18.21 -14.51
C LYS A 146 14.72 19.61 -15.02
N LYS A 147 14.84 19.83 -16.33
CA LYS A 147 14.52 21.10 -16.98
C LYS A 147 13.07 21.22 -17.44
N VAL A 148 12.28 20.14 -17.38
CA VAL A 148 10.87 20.19 -17.77
C VAL A 148 10.09 20.99 -16.72
N LEU A 149 9.32 21.96 -17.20
CA LEU A 149 8.30 22.65 -16.41
C LEU A 149 6.97 21.93 -16.62
N TRP A 150 6.57 21.16 -15.61
CA TRP A 150 5.31 20.43 -15.57
C TRP A 150 4.19 21.35 -15.14
N SER A 151 3.03 21.28 -15.79
CA SER A 151 1.86 22.07 -15.40
C SER A 151 0.58 21.27 -15.53
N ASP A 152 -0.43 21.71 -14.79
CA ASP A 152 -1.78 21.16 -14.84
C ASP A 152 -2.76 22.07 -14.09
N GLU A 153 -4.05 21.76 -14.20
CA GLU A 153 -5.10 22.35 -13.37
C GLU A 153 -5.68 21.34 -12.40
N THR A 154 -6.00 21.78 -11.18
CA THR A 154 -6.77 20.96 -10.23
C THR A 154 -7.95 21.72 -9.64
N LYS A 155 -9.06 21.01 -9.50
CA LYS A 155 -10.18 21.44 -8.67
C LYS A 155 -9.90 21.12 -7.20
N MET A 156 -10.10 22.10 -6.34
CA MET A 156 -10.04 21.97 -4.88
C MET A 156 -11.43 22.25 -4.30
N GLU A 157 -12.05 21.24 -3.71
CA GLU A 157 -13.39 21.34 -3.12
C GLU A 157 -13.28 21.72 -1.64
N LEU A 158 -14.13 22.63 -1.15
CA LEU A 158 -14.12 23.05 0.25
C LEU A 158 -14.38 21.88 1.20
N PHE A 159 -15.36 21.03 0.86
CA PHE A 159 -15.71 19.82 1.60
C PHE A 159 -15.26 18.52 0.89
N GLY A 160 -14.22 18.60 0.04
CA GLY A 160 -13.78 17.51 -0.83
C GLY A 160 -13.18 16.30 -0.11
N GLN A 161 -12.69 16.48 1.11
CA GLN A 161 -12.26 15.38 1.96
C GLN A 161 -13.43 14.76 2.72
N ASN A 162 -14.39 14.22 1.96
CA ASN A 162 -15.36 13.23 2.45
C ASN A 162 -14.69 11.87 2.74
N ALA A 163 -13.51 11.88 3.36
CA ALA A 163 -13.01 10.70 4.02
C ALA A 163 -13.93 10.45 5.21
N LYS A 164 -14.47 9.22 5.30
CA LYS A 164 -15.19 8.75 6.48
C LYS A 164 -14.41 9.18 7.73
N ARG A 165 -14.88 10.22 8.42
CA ARG A 165 -14.28 10.68 9.66
C ARG A 165 -14.82 9.77 10.75
N TYR A 166 -13.92 9.01 11.38
CA TYR A 166 -14.30 8.21 12.52
C TYR A 166 -14.61 9.16 13.67
N VAL A 167 -15.82 9.04 14.21
CA VAL A 167 -16.28 9.80 15.37
C VAL A 167 -16.41 8.84 16.53
N TRP A 168 -15.75 9.12 17.63
CA TRP A 168 -15.97 8.43 18.90
C TRP A 168 -17.21 9.04 19.55
N ARG A 169 -18.25 8.23 19.76
CA ARG A 169 -19.54 8.70 20.29
C ARG A 169 -20.21 7.63 21.13
N LYS A 170 -21.04 8.05 22.10
CA LYS A 170 -21.89 7.13 22.87
C LYS A 170 -23.03 6.59 22.01
N THR A 171 -23.60 5.44 22.38
CA THR A 171 -24.80 4.89 21.73
C THR A 171 -25.91 5.95 21.64
N ASN A 172 -26.67 5.96 20.55
CA ASN A 172 -27.77 6.91 20.26
C ASN A 172 -27.42 8.39 20.06
N THR A 173 -26.15 8.80 20.17
CA THR A 173 -25.74 10.20 19.88
C THR A 173 -25.41 10.44 18.40
N ALA A 174 -25.91 9.57 17.52
CA ALA A 174 -25.44 9.47 16.14
C ALA A 174 -25.74 10.69 15.26
N HIS A 175 -26.79 11.43 15.61
CA HIS A 175 -27.35 12.53 14.82
C HIS A 175 -27.08 13.90 15.45
N HIS A 176 -26.34 13.97 16.55
CA HIS A 176 -25.97 15.25 17.14
C HIS A 176 -25.01 16.00 16.21
N SER A 177 -25.10 17.33 16.18
CA SER A 177 -24.29 18.20 15.32
C SER A 177 -22.78 17.96 15.48
N GLU A 178 -22.31 17.72 16.70
CA GLU A 178 -20.90 17.44 17.02
C GLU A 178 -20.40 16.08 16.49
N HIS A 179 -21.32 15.16 16.17
CA HIS A 179 -21.02 13.82 15.65
C HIS A 179 -21.38 13.64 14.18
N THR A 180 -21.82 14.72 13.53
CA THR A 180 -22.13 14.74 12.09
C THR A 180 -21.12 15.62 11.37
N ILE A 181 -20.89 15.32 10.09
CA ILE A 181 -20.12 16.20 9.22
C ILE A 181 -21.17 17.05 8.50
N PRO A 182 -21.20 18.38 8.70
CA PRO A 182 -22.13 19.24 7.99
C PRO A 182 -21.96 19.05 6.48
N THR A 183 -23.06 18.79 5.79
CA THR A 183 -23.10 18.74 4.32
C THR A 183 -23.94 19.91 3.84
N VAL A 184 -23.47 20.60 2.81
CA VAL A 184 -24.25 21.67 2.16
C VAL A 184 -24.81 21.16 0.84
N LYS A 185 -26.05 21.55 0.54
CA LYS A 185 -26.83 21.09 -0.63
C LYS A 185 -26.09 21.29 -1.98
N TYR A 186 -25.22 22.30 -2.05
CA TYR A 186 -24.46 22.67 -3.25
C TYR A 186 -22.94 22.45 -3.15
N GLY A 187 -22.47 21.57 -2.24
CA GLY A 187 -21.08 21.10 -2.24
C GLY A 187 -20.01 22.09 -1.77
N GLY A 188 -20.39 23.18 -1.08
CA GLY A 188 -19.46 24.12 -0.39
C GLY A 188 -18.65 25.02 -1.30
N GLY A 189 -18.85 24.88 -2.60
CA GLY A 189 -18.01 25.50 -3.60
C GLY A 189 -16.66 24.80 -3.76
N SER A 190 -15.97 25.23 -4.80
CA SER A 190 -14.63 24.77 -5.14
C SER A 190 -13.88 25.87 -5.85
N ILE A 191 -12.57 25.89 -5.68
CA ILE A 191 -11.68 26.73 -6.48
C ILE A 191 -10.98 25.87 -7.53
N MET A 192 -10.71 26.47 -8.69
CA MET A 192 -9.84 25.89 -9.71
C MET A 192 -8.47 26.53 -9.56
N LEU A 193 -7.42 25.72 -9.56
CA LEU A 193 -6.04 26.16 -9.44
C LEU A 193 -5.27 25.71 -10.67
N TRP A 194 -4.50 26.62 -11.27
CA TRP A 194 -3.42 26.29 -12.19
C TRP A 194 -2.11 26.36 -11.44
N GLY A 195 -1.20 25.42 -11.68
CA GLY A 195 0.16 25.55 -11.17
C GLY A 195 1.16 24.75 -11.98
N CYS A 196 2.42 25.03 -11.69
CA CYS A 196 3.53 24.36 -12.36
C CYS A 196 4.68 24.08 -11.42
N PHE A 197 5.52 23.10 -11.75
CA PHE A 197 6.71 22.78 -10.98
C PHE A 197 7.80 22.17 -11.85
N SER A 198 9.04 22.16 -11.34
CA SER A 198 10.17 21.45 -11.95
C SER A 198 10.94 20.68 -10.89
N SER A 199 12.04 20.03 -11.26
CA SER A 199 12.94 19.42 -10.26
C SER A 199 13.52 20.45 -9.27
N ALA A 200 13.55 21.74 -9.62
CA ALA A 200 14.08 22.80 -8.78
C ALA A 200 13.09 23.32 -7.71
N GLY A 201 11.83 22.88 -7.76
CA GLY A 201 10.79 23.30 -6.81
C GLY A 201 9.47 23.64 -7.49
N THR A 202 8.56 24.21 -6.71
CA THR A 202 7.26 24.70 -7.16
C THR A 202 7.38 26.05 -7.86
N GLY A 203 6.72 26.20 -9.00
CA GLY A 203 6.47 27.48 -9.66
C GLY A 203 5.24 28.18 -9.09
N LYS A 204 4.66 29.12 -9.85
CA LYS A 204 3.46 29.84 -9.42
C LYS A 204 2.24 28.91 -9.28
N LEU A 205 1.36 29.26 -8.35
CA LEU A 205 0.04 28.68 -8.16
C LEU A 205 -1.00 29.80 -8.23
N VAL A 206 -1.95 29.67 -9.16
CA VAL A 206 -2.88 30.74 -9.51
C VAL A 206 -4.30 30.21 -9.44
N ARG A 207 -5.19 30.96 -8.82
CA ARG A 207 -6.62 30.68 -8.84
C ARG A 207 -7.19 31.12 -10.18
N VAL A 208 -8.00 30.24 -10.77
CA VAL A 208 -8.73 30.52 -12.00
C VAL A 208 -10.17 30.87 -11.65
N ASP A 209 -10.59 32.09 -12.00
CA ASP A 209 -11.95 32.54 -11.74
C ASP A 209 -12.92 32.11 -12.83
N GLY A 210 -13.98 31.42 -12.40
CA GLY A 210 -15.02 30.88 -13.26
C GLY A 210 -14.55 29.71 -14.13
N LYS A 211 -15.26 29.48 -15.24
CA LYS A 211 -14.87 28.46 -16.22
C LYS A 211 -13.62 28.92 -16.98
N MET A 212 -12.62 28.06 -17.07
CA MET A 212 -11.42 28.32 -17.86
C MET A 212 -11.73 28.10 -19.35
N ASP A 213 -11.43 29.12 -20.15
CA ASP A 213 -11.42 29.06 -21.62
C ASP A 213 -9.98 29.25 -22.14
N GLY A 214 -9.81 29.18 -23.46
CA GLY A 214 -8.48 29.33 -24.07
C GLY A 214 -7.85 30.72 -23.87
N ALA A 215 -8.65 31.78 -23.77
CA ALA A 215 -8.14 33.14 -23.60
C ALA A 215 -7.62 33.36 -22.18
N LYS A 216 -8.38 32.93 -21.17
CA LYS A 216 -7.95 32.92 -19.77
C LYS A 216 -6.73 32.04 -19.56
N TYR A 217 -6.70 30.86 -20.20
CA TYR A 217 -5.54 29.98 -20.12
C TYR A 217 -4.28 30.68 -20.64
N ARG A 218 -4.35 31.31 -21.81
CA ARG A 218 -3.22 32.07 -22.37
C ARG A 218 -2.79 33.21 -21.45
N ALA A 219 -3.72 33.98 -20.87
CA ALA A 219 -3.39 35.04 -19.92
C ALA A 219 -2.64 34.51 -18.69
N ILE A 220 -3.08 33.37 -18.13
CA ILE A 220 -2.37 32.69 -17.04
C ILE A 220 -0.95 32.32 -17.45
N LEU A 221 -0.76 31.76 -18.65
CA LEU A 221 0.57 31.41 -19.15
C LEU A 221 1.45 32.65 -19.35
N GLU A 222 0.90 33.72 -19.93
CA GLU A 222 1.60 34.99 -20.17
C GLU A 222 2.16 35.60 -18.89
N GLU A 223 1.35 35.60 -17.83
CA GLU A 223 1.73 36.18 -16.55
C GLU A 223 2.64 35.27 -15.71
N ASN A 224 2.45 33.95 -15.78
CA ASN A 224 3.00 33.04 -14.76
C ASN A 224 4.02 32.03 -15.28
N LEU A 225 3.98 31.63 -16.55
CA LEU A 225 4.84 30.56 -17.06
C LEU A 225 6.31 30.97 -17.10
N LEU A 226 6.59 32.13 -17.72
CA LEU A 226 7.96 32.61 -17.87
C LEU A 226 8.56 33.05 -16.53
N GLU A 227 7.76 33.68 -15.66
CA GLU A 227 8.22 34.05 -14.32
C GLU A 227 8.51 32.80 -13.46
N SER A 228 7.68 31.76 -13.55
CA SER A 228 7.97 30.48 -12.89
C SER A 228 9.27 29.86 -13.37
N ALA A 229 9.52 29.85 -14.68
CA ALA A 229 10.75 29.30 -15.24
C ALA A 229 12.01 30.08 -14.82
N LYS A 230 11.87 31.40 -14.69
CA LYS A 230 12.92 32.31 -14.19
C LYS A 230 13.20 32.08 -12.71
N ASP A 231 12.16 32.04 -11.88
CA ASP A 231 12.26 31.77 -10.43
C ASP A 231 12.95 30.42 -10.17
N LEU A 232 12.61 29.40 -10.97
CA LEU A 232 13.18 28.05 -10.90
C LEU A 232 14.54 27.91 -11.60
N ARG A 233 15.06 28.98 -12.19
CA ARG A 233 16.37 29.03 -12.89
C ARG A 233 16.53 27.93 -13.96
N LEU A 234 15.48 27.65 -14.72
CA LEU A 234 15.50 26.60 -15.76
C LEU A 234 16.35 26.96 -16.99
N GLY A 235 16.75 28.23 -17.09
CA GLY A 235 17.51 28.77 -18.22
C GLY A 235 16.61 29.16 -19.40
N ARG A 236 17.25 29.56 -20.51
CA ARG A 236 16.54 30.08 -21.69
C ARG A 236 15.80 29.02 -22.51
N ARG A 237 16.17 27.75 -22.38
CA ARG A 237 15.58 26.62 -23.12
C ARG A 237 15.13 25.57 -22.12
N PHE A 238 13.82 25.49 -21.92
CA PHE A 238 13.17 24.49 -21.08
C PHE A 238 11.97 23.90 -21.83
N PRO A 239 11.73 22.57 -21.75
CA PRO A 239 10.49 21.99 -22.24
C PRO A 239 9.35 22.37 -21.29
N PHE A 240 8.21 22.78 -21.85
CA PHE A 240 6.99 23.01 -21.12
C PHE A 240 6.01 21.87 -21.37
N GLN A 241 5.48 21.27 -20.30
CA GLN A 241 4.46 20.23 -20.40
C GLN A 241 3.09 20.79 -20.05
N GLN A 242 2.13 20.55 -20.95
CA GLN A 242 0.69 20.72 -20.77
C GLN A 242 -0.03 19.49 -21.35
N ASP A 243 -1.30 19.29 -21.00
CA ASP A 243 -2.09 18.21 -21.58
C ASP A 243 -2.68 18.59 -22.97
N ASN A 244 -3.50 17.70 -23.54
CA ASN A 244 -4.14 17.91 -24.85
C ASN A 244 -5.60 18.36 -24.74
N ASP A 245 -6.01 19.02 -23.65
CA ASP A 245 -7.32 19.65 -23.58
C ASP A 245 -7.50 20.61 -24.77
N PRO A 246 -8.67 20.63 -25.46
CA PRO A 246 -8.95 21.54 -26.56
C PRO A 246 -8.54 23.00 -26.29
N LYS A 247 -8.68 23.50 -25.05
CA LYS A 247 -8.28 24.87 -24.67
C LYS A 247 -6.76 25.10 -24.76
N HIS A 248 -5.96 24.06 -24.54
CA HIS A 248 -4.49 24.10 -24.62
C HIS A 248 -3.98 23.99 -26.06
N LYS A 249 -4.79 23.40 -26.96
CA LYS A 249 -4.52 23.26 -28.39
C LYS A 249 -5.13 24.37 -29.25
N ALA A 250 -5.76 25.37 -28.64
CA ALA A 250 -6.30 26.51 -29.36
C ALA A 250 -5.21 27.18 -30.21
N ARG A 251 -5.55 27.55 -31.46
CA ARG A 251 -4.59 28.11 -32.43
C ARG A 251 -3.80 29.28 -31.84
N ALA A 252 -4.49 30.21 -31.18
CA ALA A 252 -3.87 31.40 -30.60
C ALA A 252 -2.87 31.07 -29.46
N THR A 253 -3.12 30.01 -28.68
CA THR A 253 -2.19 29.52 -27.65
C THR A 253 -0.96 28.87 -28.29
N MET A 254 -1.16 28.08 -29.34
CA MET A 254 -0.06 27.44 -30.07
C MET A 254 0.81 28.47 -30.82
N GLU A 255 0.22 29.51 -31.41
CA GLU A 255 0.93 30.64 -32.01
C GLU A 255 1.72 31.41 -30.95
N TRP A 256 1.15 31.65 -29.77
CA TRP A 256 1.84 32.30 -28.67
C TRP A 256 3.10 31.55 -28.23
N PHE A 257 3.04 30.22 -28.09
CA PHE A 257 4.22 29.39 -27.78
C PHE A 257 5.32 29.55 -28.84
N LYS A 258 4.96 29.62 -30.12
CA LYS A 258 5.92 29.85 -31.22
C LYS A 258 6.57 31.22 -31.09
N THR A 259 5.79 32.28 -30.87
CA THR A 259 6.27 33.66 -30.71
C THR A 259 7.19 33.81 -29.50
N LYS A 260 6.91 33.12 -28.40
CA LYS A 260 7.73 33.13 -27.19
C LYS A 260 8.88 32.11 -27.22
N HIS A 261 9.04 31.36 -28.31
CA HIS A 261 10.04 30.30 -28.46
C HIS A 261 10.00 29.24 -27.35
N ILE A 262 8.80 28.91 -26.86
CA ILE A 262 8.58 27.90 -25.83
C ILE A 262 8.43 26.53 -26.50
N HIS A 263 9.27 25.58 -26.10
CA HIS A 263 9.20 24.21 -26.58
C HIS A 263 8.17 23.42 -25.79
N VAL A 264 7.00 23.16 -26.38
CA VAL A 264 5.94 22.34 -25.76
C VAL A 264 6.26 20.87 -25.96
N LEU A 265 6.35 20.12 -24.86
CA LEU A 265 6.57 18.68 -24.87
C LEU A 265 5.38 17.96 -25.53
N GLU A 266 5.65 17.02 -26.42
CA GLU A 266 4.61 16.16 -26.97
C GLU A 266 3.99 15.32 -25.84
N TRP A 267 2.66 15.30 -25.75
CA TRP A 267 1.97 14.65 -24.64
C TRP A 267 0.91 13.65 -25.14
N PRO A 268 0.85 12.43 -24.59
CA PRO A 268 -0.24 11.51 -24.90
C PRO A 268 -1.51 11.85 -24.14
N SER A 269 -2.66 11.89 -24.82
CA SER A 269 -3.97 12.16 -24.19
C SER A 269 -4.31 11.16 -23.08
N GLN A 270 -5.12 11.60 -22.11
CA GLN A 270 -5.55 10.80 -20.95
C GLN A 270 -4.41 10.16 -20.16
N SER A 271 -3.35 10.93 -19.90
CA SER A 271 -2.15 10.45 -19.23
C SER A 271 -1.81 11.14 -17.91
N PRO A 272 -2.77 11.27 -16.97
CA PRO A 272 -2.46 11.84 -15.66
C PRO A 272 -1.48 10.98 -14.86
N ASP A 273 -1.44 9.66 -15.10
CA ASP A 273 -0.43 8.78 -14.49
C ASP A 273 1.00 9.01 -14.98
N LEU A 274 1.17 9.76 -16.07
CA LEU A 274 2.46 10.19 -16.59
C LEU A 274 2.77 11.64 -16.19
N ASN A 275 1.86 12.41 -15.59
CA ASN A 275 2.16 13.78 -15.15
C ASN A 275 2.54 13.77 -13.66
N PRO A 276 3.80 14.07 -13.28
CA PRO A 276 4.23 14.01 -11.88
C PRO A 276 3.58 15.10 -11.00
N ILE A 277 2.98 16.15 -11.58
CA ILE A 277 2.29 17.19 -10.81
C ILE A 277 1.06 16.66 -10.08
N GLU A 278 0.46 15.58 -10.57
CA GLU A 278 -0.67 14.89 -9.93
C GLU A 278 -0.31 14.39 -8.52
N ASN A 279 0.97 14.05 -8.29
CA ASN A 279 1.44 13.72 -6.96
C ASN A 279 1.49 14.96 -6.04
N LEU A 280 1.87 16.13 -6.57
CA LEU A 280 1.86 17.37 -5.81
C LEU A 280 0.44 17.87 -5.53
N TRP A 281 -0.50 17.66 -6.45
CA TRP A 281 -1.92 17.92 -6.18
C TRP A 281 -2.47 17.09 -5.04
N GLN A 282 -2.06 15.83 -4.93
CA GLN A 282 -2.46 15.02 -3.78
C GLN A 282 -1.84 15.53 -2.47
N ASP A 283 -0.56 15.90 -2.49
CA ASP A 283 0.14 16.46 -1.33
C ASP A 283 -0.53 17.76 -0.88
N LEU A 284 -0.83 18.66 -1.83
CA LEU A 284 -1.54 19.93 -1.61
C LEU A 284 -2.95 19.72 -1.03
N LYS A 285 -3.78 18.89 -1.68
CA LYS A 285 -5.13 18.56 -1.20
C LYS A 285 -5.09 18.03 0.22
N THR A 286 -4.14 17.16 0.51
CA THR A 286 -3.98 16.57 1.85
C THR A 286 -3.61 17.63 2.88
N ALA A 287 -2.65 18.50 2.58
CA ALA A 287 -2.17 19.52 3.49
C ALA A 287 -3.20 20.64 3.72
N ALA A 288 -3.80 21.18 2.67
CA ALA A 288 -4.77 22.27 2.76
C ALA A 288 -6.02 21.86 3.56
N HIS A 289 -6.58 20.67 3.31
CA HIS A 289 -7.77 20.21 4.06
C HIS A 289 -7.47 19.78 5.49
N LYS A 290 -6.23 19.39 5.82
CA LYS A 290 -5.85 19.15 7.23
C LYS A 290 -5.99 20.41 8.09
N ARG A 291 -5.96 21.59 7.47
CA ARG A 291 -6.19 22.88 8.13
C ARG A 291 -7.66 23.25 8.26
N CYS A 292 -8.57 22.41 7.78
CA CYS A 292 -10.02 22.56 7.92
C CYS A 292 -10.54 23.94 7.47
N PRO A 293 -10.33 24.36 6.21
CA PRO A 293 -10.81 25.65 5.72
C PRO A 293 -12.33 25.76 5.84
N SER A 294 -12.81 26.92 6.30
CA SER A 294 -14.24 27.18 6.53
C SER A 294 -14.93 27.82 5.33
N ASN A 295 -14.17 28.49 4.47
CA ASN A 295 -14.67 29.20 3.29
C ASN A 295 -13.65 29.16 2.12
N LEU A 296 -14.05 29.63 0.94
CA LEU A 296 -13.21 29.55 -0.27
C LEU A 296 -11.96 30.45 -0.21
N THR A 297 -12.02 31.58 0.52
CA THR A 297 -10.88 32.48 0.69
C THR A 297 -9.80 31.83 1.54
N GLU A 298 -10.18 31.23 2.68
CA GLU A 298 -9.27 30.43 3.50
C GLU A 298 -8.71 29.23 2.73
N LEU A 299 -9.55 28.54 1.95
CA LEU A 299 -9.11 27.42 1.14
C LEU A 299 -8.02 27.85 0.15
N GLU A 300 -8.21 28.97 -0.54
CA GLU A 300 -7.22 29.52 -1.47
C GLU A 300 -5.93 29.91 -0.75
N LEU A 301 -6.03 30.62 0.38
CA LEU A 301 -4.88 31.02 1.19
C LEU A 301 -4.07 29.80 1.63
N PHE A 302 -4.74 28.79 2.20
CA PHE A 302 -4.08 27.56 2.64
C PHE A 302 -3.44 26.82 1.47
N CYS A 303 -4.08 26.79 0.30
CA CYS A 303 -3.46 26.20 -0.88
C CYS A 303 -2.16 26.92 -1.27
N LYS A 304 -2.15 28.26 -1.29
CA LYS A 304 -0.96 29.05 -1.61
C LYS A 304 0.17 28.82 -0.59
N GLU A 305 -0.14 28.82 0.70
CA GLU A 305 0.83 28.58 1.77
C GLU A 305 1.39 27.16 1.76
N GLU A 306 0.54 26.14 1.62
CA GLU A 306 0.99 24.75 1.59
C GLU A 306 1.77 24.44 0.31
N TRP A 307 1.40 25.04 -0.83
CA TRP A 307 2.16 24.93 -2.07
C TRP A 307 3.58 25.47 -1.93
N ALA A 308 3.72 26.67 -1.35
CA ALA A 308 5.03 27.27 -1.08
C ALA A 308 5.88 26.45 -0.08
N ARG A 309 5.22 25.63 0.77
CA ARG A 309 5.89 24.75 1.74
C ARG A 309 6.35 23.42 1.13
N ILE A 310 5.92 23.06 -0.09
CA ILE A 310 6.39 21.85 -0.77
C ILE A 310 7.90 21.95 -0.96
N SER A 311 8.65 21.00 -0.39
CA SER A 311 10.10 21.06 -0.43
C SER A 311 10.65 20.82 -1.84
N VAL A 312 11.73 21.52 -2.18
CA VAL A 312 12.50 21.27 -3.41
C VAL A 312 12.92 19.80 -3.52
N SER A 313 13.27 19.17 -2.40
CA SER A 313 13.63 17.73 -2.36
C SER A 313 12.47 16.82 -2.76
N ARG A 314 11.22 17.18 -2.45
CA ARG A 314 10.02 16.44 -2.87
C ARG A 314 9.85 16.52 -4.39
N CYS A 315 9.95 17.72 -4.95
CA CYS A 315 9.90 17.96 -6.39
C CYS A 315 11.01 17.20 -7.14
N ALA A 316 12.26 17.33 -6.69
CA ALA A 316 13.40 16.65 -7.29
C ALA A 316 13.22 15.12 -7.32
N LYS A 317 12.75 14.52 -6.22
CA LYS A 317 12.51 13.08 -6.13
C LYS A 317 11.43 12.59 -7.10
N LEU A 318 10.37 13.37 -7.34
CA LEU A 318 9.34 13.02 -8.31
C LEU A 318 9.92 12.97 -9.73
N VAL A 319 10.74 13.95 -10.09
CA VAL A 319 11.39 14.02 -11.40
C VAL A 319 12.47 12.95 -11.56
N GLU A 320 13.28 12.69 -10.53
CA GLU A 320 14.31 11.65 -10.54
C GLU A 320 13.71 10.25 -10.74
N THR A 321 12.54 10.00 -10.17
CA THR A 321 11.86 8.71 -10.31
C THR A 321 10.99 8.60 -11.56
N TYR A 322 10.90 9.67 -12.36
CA TYR A 322 10.06 9.74 -13.55
C TYR A 322 10.32 8.64 -14.60
N PRO A 323 11.57 8.22 -14.89
CA PRO A 323 11.81 7.13 -15.84
C PRO A 323 11.12 5.81 -15.44
N LYS A 324 10.84 5.60 -14.14
CA LYS A 324 10.09 4.43 -13.67
C LYS A 324 8.62 4.47 -14.10
N SER A 325 8.04 5.67 -14.25
CA SER A 325 6.68 5.87 -14.79
C SER A 325 6.63 5.50 -16.27
N LEU A 326 7.65 5.91 -17.06
CA LEU A 326 7.78 5.53 -18.47
C LEU A 326 7.94 4.02 -18.63
N ALA A 327 8.84 3.40 -17.87
CA ALA A 327 9.04 1.95 -17.87
C ALA A 327 7.75 1.18 -17.50
N ALA A 328 6.97 1.68 -16.55
CA ALA A 328 5.68 1.09 -16.22
C ALA A 328 4.63 1.27 -17.34
N GLY A 329 4.66 2.39 -18.06
CA GLY A 329 3.85 2.62 -19.26
C GLY A 329 4.16 1.61 -20.37
N ILE A 330 5.45 1.34 -20.60
CA ILE A 330 5.92 0.31 -21.55
C ILE A 330 5.47 -1.07 -21.10
N ALA A 331 5.71 -1.44 -19.84
CA ALA A 331 5.31 -2.74 -19.29
C ALA A 331 3.79 -2.97 -19.35
N ALA A 332 3.00 -1.90 -19.22
CA ALA A 332 1.55 -1.93 -19.37
C ALA A 332 1.07 -1.87 -20.83
N LYS A 333 1.97 -1.87 -21.83
CA LYS A 333 1.68 -1.69 -23.26
C LYS A 333 0.80 -0.47 -23.52
N GLY A 334 1.12 0.65 -22.87
CA GLY A 334 0.35 1.90 -22.94
C GLY A 334 -0.91 1.93 -22.08
N GLY A 335 -1.21 0.86 -21.32
CA GLY A 335 -2.30 0.82 -20.36
C GLY A 335 -2.10 1.74 -19.13
N SER A 336 -3.05 1.69 -18.20
CA SER A 336 -2.97 2.45 -16.95
C SER A 336 -1.85 1.92 -16.04
N THR A 337 -1.06 2.82 -15.45
CA THR A 337 0.00 2.45 -14.52
C THR A 337 -0.42 2.62 -13.05
N LYS A 338 0.45 2.17 -12.14
CA LYS A 338 0.32 2.35 -10.69
C LYS A 338 0.52 3.81 -10.24
N TYR A 339 1.09 4.67 -11.08
CA TYR A 339 1.54 6.01 -10.71
C TYR A 339 0.41 7.05 -10.62
N LEU A 340 -0.73 6.78 -11.25
CA LEU A 340 -1.96 7.52 -10.91
C LEU A 340 -2.49 7.03 -9.57
N LEU A 341 -2.25 7.85 -8.55
CA LEU A 341 -2.69 7.67 -7.18
C LEU A 341 -4.00 8.42 -6.94
N ARG A 342 -5.04 7.67 -6.56
CA ARG A 342 -6.24 8.05 -5.78
C ARG A 342 -6.86 9.46 -5.99
N GLY A 343 -7.02 9.92 -7.23
CA GLY A 343 -7.85 11.09 -7.53
C GLY A 343 -9.37 10.85 -7.49
N LEU A 344 -9.84 9.61 -7.33
CA LEU A 344 -11.26 9.31 -7.12
C LEU A 344 -11.39 8.28 -6.00
N ASN A 345 -11.91 8.74 -4.85
CA ASN A 345 -12.29 8.00 -3.64
C ASN A 345 -12.18 6.47 -3.72
N ASN A 346 -11.23 5.90 -2.96
CA ASN A 346 -11.45 4.81 -2.00
C ASN A 346 -10.12 4.27 -1.47
N TYR A 347 -9.95 4.35 -0.16
CA TYR A 347 -8.85 3.72 0.56
C TYR A 347 -9.02 2.19 0.54
N ALA A 348 -7.96 1.49 0.13
CA ALA A 348 -7.65 0.16 0.62
C ALA A 348 -6.39 0.30 1.48
N HIS A 349 -6.41 -0.28 2.69
CA HIS A 349 -5.27 -0.32 3.59
C HIS A 349 -3.99 -0.81 2.88
N PRO A 350 -2.81 -0.25 3.18
CA PRO A 350 -1.58 -1.00 3.02
C PRO A 350 -1.54 -2.05 4.13
N THR A 351 -1.76 -3.31 3.77
CA THR A 351 -1.25 -4.41 4.60
C THR A 351 0.27 -4.28 4.56
N LEU A 352 0.91 -4.13 5.73
CA LEU A 352 2.36 -4.28 5.85
C LEU A 352 2.73 -5.65 5.27
N GLN A 353 3.29 -5.64 4.07
CA GLN A 353 3.98 -6.79 3.52
C GLN A 353 5.42 -6.65 3.98
N LEU A 354 5.72 -7.25 5.13
CA LEU A 354 7.06 -7.43 5.65
C LEU A 354 7.80 -8.29 4.61
N PHE A 355 8.57 -7.65 3.73
CA PHE A 355 9.55 -8.34 2.90
C PHE A 355 10.67 -8.81 3.83
N ILE A 356 10.52 -9.99 4.42
CA ILE A 356 11.66 -10.71 4.96
C ILE A 356 12.47 -11.19 3.75
N CYS A 357 13.60 -10.53 3.52
CA CYS A 357 14.59 -10.96 2.54
C CYS A 357 15.05 -12.38 2.91
N LYS A 358 14.85 -13.34 1.99
CA LYS A 358 15.21 -14.75 2.16
C LYS A 358 16.70 -14.96 2.49
N LYS A 359 17.56 -13.98 2.19
CA LYS A 359 19.00 -14.00 2.55
C LYS A 359 19.29 -13.84 4.05
N CYS A 360 18.38 -13.28 4.85
CA CYS A 360 18.61 -13.14 6.30
C CYS A 360 18.28 -14.40 7.10
N LEU A 361 17.63 -15.41 6.50
CA LEU A 361 17.25 -16.62 7.23
C LEU A 361 18.33 -17.71 7.23
N GLU A 362 19.34 -17.60 6.36
CA GLU A 362 20.41 -18.60 6.23
C GLU A 362 21.64 -18.30 7.11
N SER A 363 21.74 -17.10 7.68
CA SER A 363 22.92 -16.71 8.49
C SER A 363 22.76 -16.91 10.01
N CYS A 364 21.62 -17.44 10.49
CA CYS A 364 21.35 -17.57 11.93
C CYS A 364 21.05 -19.02 12.39
N MET A 365 21.72 -20.00 11.79
CA MET A 365 21.73 -21.37 12.31
C MET A 365 23.14 -21.91 12.47
N ILE A 366 23.83 -21.51 13.55
CA ILE A 366 24.80 -22.38 14.21
C ILE A 366 24.56 -22.30 15.73
N PHE A 367 24.12 -23.43 16.27
CA PHE A 367 23.97 -23.75 17.68
C PHE A 367 25.24 -24.50 18.10
N VAL A 368 25.91 -24.15 19.20
CA VAL A 368 26.41 -25.06 20.27
C VAL A 368 26.81 -24.20 21.50
N PRO A 369 26.48 -24.61 22.74
CA PRO A 369 26.66 -23.83 23.97
C PRO A 369 27.93 -24.23 24.74
N LEU A 370 28.45 -23.37 25.62
CA LEU A 370 29.17 -23.77 26.83
C LEU A 370 29.41 -22.59 27.79
N LEU A 371 29.38 -22.93 29.08
CA LEU A 371 29.46 -22.07 30.26
C LEU A 371 30.85 -21.41 30.43
N THR A 372 30.90 -20.23 31.06
CA THR A 372 31.42 -20.02 32.44
C THR A 372 31.68 -18.53 32.74
N CYS A 373 31.54 -18.18 34.01
CA CYS A 373 31.66 -16.86 34.62
C CYS A 373 33.09 -16.30 34.64
N THR A 374 33.26 -14.98 34.45
CA THR A 374 33.78 -13.98 35.43
C THR A 374 34.17 -12.66 34.75
N PRO A 375 34.09 -11.50 35.45
CA PRO A 375 34.38 -10.19 34.88
C PRO A 375 35.83 -9.77 35.15
N LEU A 376 36.51 -9.22 34.14
CA LEU A 376 37.76 -8.48 34.35
C LEU A 376 37.64 -7.10 33.72
N CYS A 377 37.60 -6.09 34.58
CA CYS A 377 37.78 -4.69 34.24
C CYS A 377 39.27 -4.41 34.03
N ILE A 378 39.68 -3.94 32.84
CA ILE A 378 40.90 -3.15 32.68
C ILE A 378 40.64 -2.00 31.69
N GLY A 379 40.75 -0.78 32.22
CA GLY A 379 41.62 0.28 31.69
C GLY A 379 41.32 0.90 30.33
N LEU A 380 40.78 2.12 30.37
CA LEU A 380 40.76 3.09 29.27
C LEU A 380 42.14 3.44 28.72
N SER A 381 42.28 3.53 27.39
CA SER A 381 42.69 4.79 26.74
C SER A 381 42.04 4.87 25.35
N ARG A 382 41.31 5.96 25.11
CA ARG A 382 40.50 6.22 23.91
C ARG A 382 41.19 7.28 23.05
N GLY A 383 41.36 6.97 21.78
CA GLY A 383 41.51 7.93 20.68
C GLY A 383 40.97 7.28 19.42
N ILE A 384 40.10 7.98 18.68
CA ILE A 384 39.33 7.59 17.47
C ILE A 384 37.89 7.07 17.77
N PRO A 385 36.84 7.89 17.63
CA PRO A 385 35.45 7.43 17.64
C PRO A 385 34.99 6.96 16.26
N ILE A 386 34.68 5.65 16.17
CA ILE A 386 33.85 5.04 15.13
C ILE A 386 32.39 5.45 15.41
N LYS A 387 31.69 6.03 14.42
CA LYS A 387 30.26 6.37 14.51
C LYS A 387 29.41 5.10 14.65
N LEU A 388 28.96 4.82 15.87
CA LEU A 388 27.81 3.93 16.11
C LEU A 388 26.52 4.65 15.67
N ILE A 389 25.76 4.02 14.78
CA ILE A 389 24.38 4.39 14.49
C ILE A 389 23.52 3.85 15.63
N HIS A 390 23.02 4.74 16.48
CA HIS A 390 22.15 4.42 17.61
C HIS A 390 20.74 4.11 17.08
N VAL A 391 20.27 2.88 17.27
CA VAL A 391 18.88 2.48 17.09
C VAL A 391 18.36 2.00 18.45
N CYS A 392 17.22 2.57 18.86
CA CYS A 392 16.37 2.15 19.99
C CYS A 392 16.80 2.59 21.40
N GLY A 393 16.06 3.55 21.97
CA GLY A 393 16.05 3.85 23.40
C GLY A 393 14.73 3.39 24.02
N CYS A 394 14.73 2.23 24.67
CA CYS A 394 13.74 1.85 25.68
C CYS A 394 14.50 1.72 27.01
N ASN A 395 14.34 2.66 27.93
CA ASN A 395 14.84 2.52 29.29
C ASN A 395 13.76 1.86 30.16
N VAL A 396 14.09 0.70 30.73
CA VAL A 396 13.26 -0.02 31.71
C VAL A 396 13.86 0.23 33.09
N THR A 397 13.18 0.99 33.94
CA THR A 397 13.60 1.23 35.34
C THR A 397 12.56 0.68 36.31
N LYS A 398 12.68 -0.61 36.66
CA LYS A 398 12.45 -1.25 37.98
C LYS A 398 12.13 -2.74 37.82
N CYS A 399 12.85 -3.58 38.56
CA CYS A 399 12.67 -5.03 38.60
C CYS A 399 11.90 -5.40 39.89
N GLY A 400 10.68 -5.93 39.76
CA GLY A 400 9.89 -6.50 40.86
C GLY A 400 9.94 -8.03 40.85
N LYS A 401 9.94 -8.65 42.03
CA LYS A 401 10.18 -10.10 42.26
C LYS A 401 9.18 -11.03 41.54
N VAL A 402 9.70 -12.20 41.16
CA VAL A 402 9.01 -13.29 40.44
C VAL A 402 8.44 -14.32 41.42
N GLN A 403 7.16 -14.67 41.26
CA GLN A 403 6.63 -16.00 41.54
C GLN A 403 5.52 -16.32 40.52
N GLY A 404 5.65 -17.44 39.80
CA GLY A 404 4.54 -18.01 39.01
C GLY A 404 4.45 -17.63 37.51
N GLY A 405 5.55 -17.66 36.77
CA GLY A 405 5.56 -18.14 35.37
C GLY A 405 4.65 -17.51 34.29
N ARG A 406 4.18 -16.26 34.42
CA ARG A 406 3.58 -15.50 33.31
C ARG A 406 4.06 -14.04 33.32
N ILE A 407 4.60 -13.57 32.19
CA ILE A 407 4.96 -12.16 31.97
C ILE A 407 3.71 -11.44 31.45
N LEU A 408 3.18 -10.50 32.23
CA LEU A 408 2.19 -9.52 31.75
C LEU A 408 2.96 -8.23 31.44
N LEU A 409 3.09 -7.88 30.16
CA LEU A 409 3.58 -6.56 29.74
C LEU A 409 2.37 -5.63 29.66
N GLN A 410 2.16 -4.79 30.69
CA GLN A 410 1.36 -3.57 30.54
C GLN A 410 2.27 -2.45 30.06
N ALA A 411 2.07 -1.99 28.83
CA ALA A 411 2.68 -0.77 28.33
C ALA A 411 1.69 0.38 28.53
N THR A 412 1.94 1.23 29.54
CA THR A 412 1.24 2.51 29.69
C THR A 412 2.09 3.58 28.99
N VAL A 413 1.55 4.19 27.93
CA VAL A 413 2.22 5.31 27.24
C VAL A 413 1.78 6.61 27.92
N PHE A 414 2.72 7.30 28.57
CA PHE A 414 2.53 8.69 28.99
C PHE A 414 3.11 9.61 27.90
N TYR A 415 2.29 10.54 27.41
CA TYR A 415 2.75 11.69 26.61
C TYR A 415 3.05 12.84 27.57
N THR A 416 4.32 13.19 27.75
CA THR A 416 4.70 14.47 28.34
C THR A 416 4.81 15.49 27.22
N TYR A 417 3.93 16.49 27.23
CA TYR A 417 4.13 17.73 26.49
C TYR A 417 5.18 18.55 27.23
N THR A 418 6.18 19.06 26.49
CA THR A 418 7.03 20.15 26.99
C THR A 418 6.55 21.41 26.26
N ILE A 419 6.33 22.45 27.06
CA ILE A 419 5.64 23.73 26.75
C ILE A 419 6.26 24.45 25.56
#